data_AF-A0A7Z9D2D4-F1
#
_entry.id   AF-A0A7Z9D2D4-F1
#
_cell.length_a   1.000
_cell.length_b   1.000
_cell.length_c   1.000
_cell.angle_alpha   90.00
_cell.angle_beta   90.00
_cell.angle_gamma   90.00
#
_symmetry.space_group_name_H-M   'P 1'
#
loop_
_entity.id
_entity.type
_entity.pdbx_description
1 polymer ?
#
loop_
_entity_poly.entity_id
_entity_poly.type
_entity_poly.pdbx_seq_one_letter_code
_entity_poly.pdbx_strand_id
1 'polypeptide(L)'
;MSQNPYYDQLVSSEPLGFIDPFEDLGTFDAYHMRFKESVRELINPHSGKPYSQKWQTKIQEMRKLYIKYQASLREEPHHELSHRMRSEANQAYVDKIITTYLTLGFHFSEIERQLSVSSKNLRARYKRSDYIKINSLEVYDKQDLSDGYMMAKDYIPETKMIK
;
A
#
# COMPACT_ATOMS: atom_id res chain seq x y z
N MET A 1 30.04 0.27 -16.47
CA MET A 1 28.94 -0.13 -15.58
C MET A 1 29.40 0.10 -14.17
N SER A 2 28.84 1.07 -13.45
CA SER A 2 29.15 1.27 -12.03
C SER A 2 28.68 0.05 -11.25
N GLN A 3 29.62 -0.74 -10.71
CA GLN A 3 29.27 -1.84 -9.81
C GLN A 3 28.56 -1.26 -8.59
N ASN A 4 27.30 -1.66 -8.38
CA ASN A 4 26.51 -1.20 -7.25
C ASN A 4 26.98 -2.00 -6.02
N PRO A 5 27.61 -1.38 -5.01
CA PRO A 5 28.22 -2.10 -3.90
C PRO A 5 27.21 -2.93 -3.09
N TYR A 6 25.93 -2.55 -3.10
CA TYR A 6 24.88 -3.31 -2.44
C TYR A 6 24.51 -4.57 -3.19
N TYR A 7 24.60 -4.58 -4.53
CA TYR A 7 24.38 -5.78 -5.33
C TYR A 7 25.45 -6.84 -5.01
N ASP A 8 26.72 -6.43 -5.02
CA ASP A 8 27.84 -7.33 -4.75
C ASP A 8 27.77 -7.90 -3.33
N GLN A 9 27.38 -7.07 -2.35
CA GLN A 9 27.12 -7.52 -0.97
C GLN A 9 25.93 -8.49 -0.89
N LEU A 10 24.88 -8.27 -1.68
CA LEU A 10 23.70 -9.14 -1.69
C LEU A 10 24.06 -10.53 -2.23
N VAL A 11 24.74 -10.58 -3.37
CA VAL A 11 25.20 -11.83 -3.99
C VAL A 11 26.21 -12.55 -3.10
N SER A 12 27.11 -11.80 -2.44
CA SER A 12 28.10 -12.39 -1.52
C SER A 12 27.53 -12.77 -0.15
N SER A 13 26.30 -12.35 0.17
CA SER A 13 25.73 -12.58 1.49
C SER A 13 25.38 -14.04 1.76
N GLU A 14 25.12 -14.82 0.72
CA GLU A 14 24.73 -16.23 0.81
C GLU A 14 25.47 -17.04 -0.28
N PRO A 15 26.71 -17.49 0.00
CA PRO A 15 27.54 -18.15 -0.99
C PRO A 15 27.16 -19.63 -1.24
N LEU A 16 26.28 -20.22 -0.41
CA LEU A 16 25.94 -21.63 -0.51
C LEU A 16 24.74 -21.90 -1.45
N GLY A 17 24.02 -20.85 -1.88
CA GLY A 17 22.89 -20.95 -2.81
C GLY A 17 21.61 -21.54 -2.21
N PHE A 18 21.47 -21.53 -0.88
CA PHE A 18 20.27 -21.97 -0.16
C PHE A 18 19.17 -20.92 -0.11
N ILE A 19 19.51 -19.64 -0.30
CA ILE A 19 18.55 -18.55 -0.37
C ILE A 19 18.92 -17.69 -1.57
N ASP A 20 18.05 -17.64 -2.56
CA ASP A 20 18.17 -16.69 -3.64
C ASP A 20 17.87 -15.26 -3.13
N PRO A 21 18.84 -14.33 -3.19
CA PRO A 21 18.65 -12.96 -2.71
C PRO A 21 17.62 -12.14 -3.49
N PHE A 22 17.14 -12.61 -4.64
CA PHE A 22 16.16 -11.92 -5.48
C PHE A 22 14.78 -12.59 -5.47
N GLU A 23 14.71 -13.91 -5.31
CA GLU A 23 13.45 -14.66 -5.36
C GLU A 23 12.94 -15.07 -3.96
N ASP A 24 13.84 -15.50 -3.06
CA ASP A 24 13.44 -16.13 -1.79
C ASP A 24 13.17 -15.14 -0.66
N LEU A 25 13.41 -13.85 -0.89
CA LEU A 25 13.15 -12.80 0.09
C LEU A 25 11.66 -12.45 0.21
N GLY A 26 10.78 -13.01 -0.63
CA GLY A 26 9.35 -12.70 -0.67
C GLY A 26 9.01 -11.51 -1.55
N THR A 27 7.72 -11.12 -1.58
CA THR A 27 7.23 -10.13 -2.53
C THR A 27 7.65 -8.72 -2.10
N PHE A 28 8.51 -8.09 -2.89
CA PHE A 28 8.93 -6.71 -2.65
C PHE A 28 7.94 -5.70 -3.22
N ASP A 29 7.43 -4.83 -2.36
CA ASP A 29 6.67 -3.65 -2.74
C ASP A 29 7.64 -2.50 -3.03
N ALA A 30 7.96 -2.33 -4.31
CA ALA A 30 8.82 -1.24 -4.76
C ALA A 30 8.22 0.13 -4.41
N TYR A 31 6.91 0.32 -4.43
CA TYR A 31 6.33 1.63 -4.15
C TYR A 31 6.59 2.05 -2.70
N HIS A 32 6.35 1.15 -1.74
CA HIS A 32 6.55 1.42 -0.31
C HIS A 32 7.94 1.04 0.22
N MET A 33 8.85 0.55 -0.64
CA MET A 33 10.20 0.11 -0.29
C MET A 33 10.24 -0.92 0.86
N ARG A 34 9.32 -1.88 0.85
CA ARG A 34 9.18 -2.89 1.91
C ARG A 34 8.70 -4.24 1.36
N PHE A 35 8.96 -5.30 2.10
CA PHE A 35 8.40 -6.62 1.80
C PHE A 35 6.98 -6.74 2.33
N LYS A 36 6.09 -7.40 1.58
CA LYS A 36 4.67 -7.55 1.96
C LYS A 36 4.49 -8.55 3.09
N GLU A 37 5.17 -9.70 2.99
CA GLU A 37 5.04 -10.82 3.91
C GLU A 37 6.03 -10.72 5.07
N SER A 38 5.67 -11.27 6.22
CA SER A 38 6.63 -11.44 7.31
C SER A 38 7.62 -12.55 6.98
N VAL A 39 8.85 -12.46 7.50
CA VAL A 39 9.87 -13.50 7.27
C VAL A 39 9.46 -14.86 7.85
N ARG A 40 8.59 -14.87 8.86
CA ARG A 40 8.08 -16.11 9.49
C ARG A 40 7.13 -16.90 8.59
N GLU A 41 6.48 -16.22 7.65
CA GLU A 41 5.53 -16.81 6.70
C GLU A 41 6.21 -17.31 5.44
N LEU A 42 7.50 -16.99 5.24
CA LEU A 42 8.24 -17.46 4.08
C LEU A 42 8.47 -18.97 4.16
N ILE A 43 8.14 -19.64 3.06
CA ILE A 43 8.34 -21.07 2.86
C ILE A 43 9.62 -21.27 2.08
N ASN A 44 10.48 -22.16 2.57
CA ASN A 44 11.70 -22.55 1.90
C ASN A 44 11.35 -23.41 0.66
N PRO A 45 11.74 -23.02 -0.56
CA PRO A 45 11.41 -23.74 -1.79
C PRO A 45 11.89 -25.19 -1.82
N HIS A 46 13.04 -25.47 -1.20
CA HIS A 46 13.65 -26.80 -1.19
C HIS A 46 12.97 -27.77 -0.24
N SER A 47 12.44 -27.27 0.88
CA SER A 47 11.86 -28.12 1.93
C SER A 47 10.34 -28.10 2.00
N GLY A 48 9.69 -27.11 1.36
CA GLY A 48 8.25 -26.87 1.47
C GLY A 48 7.79 -26.48 2.89
N LYS A 49 8.72 -26.20 3.80
CA LYS A 49 8.47 -25.82 5.20
C LYS A 49 8.92 -24.39 5.47
N PRO A 50 8.42 -23.74 6.53
CA PRO A 50 8.92 -22.42 6.93
C PRO A 50 10.43 -22.43 7.18
N TYR A 51 11.11 -21.33 6.87
CA TYR A 51 12.53 -21.19 7.18
C TYR A 51 12.79 -21.34 8.68
N SER A 52 13.92 -21.95 9.05
CA SER A 52 14.35 -22.04 10.44
C SER A 52 14.69 -20.65 11.01
N GLN A 53 14.67 -20.49 12.33
CA GLN A 53 14.93 -19.19 12.97
C GLN A 53 16.27 -18.57 12.55
N LYS A 54 17.32 -19.40 12.37
CA LYS A 54 18.63 -18.95 11.88
C LYS A 54 18.54 -18.35 10.48
N TRP A 55 17.85 -19.04 9.57
CA TRP A 55 17.65 -18.58 8.20
C TRP A 55 16.73 -17.37 8.13
N GLN A 56 15.70 -17.28 8.97
CA GLN A 56 14.87 -16.10 9.06
C GLN A 56 15.69 -14.85 9.44
N THR A 57 16.60 -14.95 10.42
CA THR A 57 17.51 -13.82 10.75
C THR A 57 18.36 -13.42 9.56
N LYS A 58 18.90 -14.40 8.83
CA LYS A 58 19.70 -14.14 7.62
C LYS A 58 18.88 -13.45 6.52
N ILE A 59 17.66 -13.92 6.27
CA ILE A 59 16.71 -13.30 5.32
C ILE A 59 16.42 -11.86 5.71
N GLN A 60 16.26 -11.56 7.00
CA GLN A 60 16.07 -10.18 7.46
C GLN A 60 17.27 -9.28 7.13
N GLU A 61 18.50 -9.77 7.27
CA GLU A 61 19.71 -9.04 6.87
C GLU A 61 19.76 -8.82 5.37
N MET A 62 19.47 -9.85 4.58
CA MET A 62 19.40 -9.77 3.12
C MET A 62 18.32 -8.80 2.66
N ARG A 63 17.12 -8.82 3.26
CA ARG A 63 16.04 -7.85 2.97
C ARG A 63 16.50 -6.40 3.21
N LYS A 64 17.28 -6.12 4.26
CA LYS A 64 17.82 -4.78 4.52
C LYS A 64 18.79 -4.34 3.42
N LEU A 65 19.66 -5.25 2.97
CA LEU A 65 20.58 -4.99 1.86
C LEU A 65 19.82 -4.81 0.54
N TYR A 66 18.79 -5.63 0.28
CA TYR A 66 17.94 -5.53 -0.89
C TYR A 66 17.24 -4.17 -0.98
N ILE A 67 16.70 -3.68 0.15
CA ILE A 67 16.10 -2.34 0.22
C ILE A 67 17.12 -1.25 -0.12
N LYS A 68 18.36 -1.34 0.39
CA LYS A 68 19.43 -0.39 0.06
C LYS A 68 19.84 -0.45 -1.41
N TYR A 69 19.93 -1.65 -1.97
CA TYR A 69 20.19 -1.87 -3.38
C TYR A 69 19.09 -1.26 -4.26
N GLN A 70 17.83 -1.55 -3.96
CA GLN A 70 16.69 -0.97 -4.66
C GLN A 70 16.63 0.56 -4.52
N ALA A 71 17.08 1.10 -3.39
CA ALA A 71 17.16 2.55 -3.18
C ALA A 71 18.27 3.18 -4.02
N SER A 72 19.43 2.52 -4.14
CA SER A 72 20.56 3.06 -4.92
C SER A 72 20.37 2.95 -6.44
N LEU A 73 19.50 2.06 -6.90
CA LEU A 73 19.08 2.02 -8.31
C LEU A 73 18.11 3.14 -8.69
N ARG A 74 17.53 3.85 -7.73
CA ARG A 74 16.63 4.97 -8.02
C ARG A 74 17.46 6.21 -8.30
N GLU A 75 17.35 6.74 -9.52
CA GLU A 75 17.95 8.02 -9.90
C GLU A 75 17.29 9.20 -9.15
N GLU A 76 16.06 9.03 -8.64
CA GLU A 76 15.39 10.03 -7.81
C GLU A 76 14.71 9.43 -6.56
N PRO A 77 14.78 10.13 -5.40
CA PRO A 77 14.07 9.73 -4.21
C PRO A 77 12.57 9.80 -4.48
N HIS A 78 11.94 8.62 -4.51
CA HIS A 78 10.53 8.41 -4.81
C HIS A 78 9.57 8.88 -3.69
N HIS A 79 9.95 9.94 -2.96
CA HIS A 79 9.22 10.49 -1.82
C HIS A 79 8.43 11.74 -2.12
N GLU A 80 8.34 12.14 -3.38
CA GLU A 80 7.63 13.37 -3.70
C GLU A 80 6.74 13.14 -4.92
N LEU A 81 5.53 12.65 -4.69
CA LEU A 81 4.43 12.95 -5.62
C LEU A 81 4.36 14.46 -5.86
N SER A 82 4.82 15.30 -4.93
CA SER A 82 5.09 16.74 -5.12
C SER A 82 6.04 17.08 -6.27
N HIS A 83 7.07 16.27 -6.55
CA HIS A 83 7.94 16.47 -7.72
C HIS A 83 7.24 16.02 -9.01
N ARG A 84 6.47 14.92 -8.96
CA ARG A 84 5.66 14.46 -10.11
C ARG A 84 4.50 15.37 -10.45
N MET A 85 3.95 16.09 -9.46
CA MET A 85 2.95 17.14 -9.66
C MET A 85 3.47 18.33 -10.48
N ARG A 86 4.80 18.47 -10.65
CA ARG A 86 5.39 19.55 -11.47
C ARG A 86 5.43 19.23 -12.97
N SER A 87 5.30 17.96 -13.35
CA SER A 87 5.28 17.54 -14.75
C SER A 87 3.83 17.34 -15.22
N GLU A 88 3.41 18.10 -16.23
CA GLU A 88 2.06 18.00 -16.81
C GLU A 88 1.71 16.57 -17.25
N ALA A 89 2.69 15.84 -17.78
CA ALA A 89 2.51 14.46 -18.25
C ALA A 89 2.09 13.48 -17.15
N ASN A 90 2.48 13.74 -15.90
CA ASN A 90 2.19 12.87 -14.76
C ASN A 90 1.02 13.36 -13.91
N GLN A 91 0.52 14.57 -14.17
CA GLN A 91 -0.50 15.19 -13.34
C GLN A 91 -1.80 14.38 -13.31
N ALA A 92 -2.24 13.83 -14.44
CA ALA A 92 -3.45 13.00 -14.51
C ALA A 92 -3.33 11.72 -13.66
N TYR A 93 -2.15 11.11 -13.61
CA TYR A 93 -1.89 9.95 -12.78
C TYR A 93 -1.93 10.30 -11.28
N VAL A 94 -1.32 11.43 -10.91
CA VAL A 94 -1.35 11.93 -9.53
C VAL A 94 -2.78 12.28 -9.10
N ASP A 95 -3.52 12.99 -9.96
CA ASP A 95 -4.92 13.34 -9.71
C ASP A 95 -5.77 12.08 -9.52
N LYS A 96 -5.59 11.04 -10.34
CA LYS A 96 -6.28 9.75 -10.20
C LYS A 96 -6.01 9.10 -8.83
N ILE A 97 -4.75 9.09 -8.37
CA ILE A 97 -4.39 8.53 -7.07
C ILE A 97 -5.08 9.33 -5.95
N ILE A 98 -4.92 10.65 -5.93
CA ILE A 98 -5.46 11.51 -4.86
C ILE A 98 -6.99 11.41 -4.80
N THR A 99 -7.67 11.52 -5.95
CA THR A 99 -9.13 11.39 -6.02
C THR A 99 -9.62 10.02 -5.58
N THR A 100 -8.86 8.95 -5.82
CA THR A 100 -9.17 7.60 -5.30
C THR A 100 -9.17 7.59 -3.77
N TYR A 101 -8.12 8.11 -3.12
CA TYR A 101 -8.08 8.20 -1.65
C TYR A 101 -9.23 9.05 -1.09
N LEU A 102 -9.54 10.17 -1.73
CA LEU A 102 -10.65 11.03 -1.30
C LEU A 102 -12.01 10.32 -1.45
N THR A 103 -12.20 9.55 -2.53
CA THR A 103 -13.41 8.74 -2.77
C THR A 103 -13.57 7.65 -1.73
N LEU A 104 -12.47 7.03 -1.31
CA LEU A 104 -12.44 6.05 -0.22
C LEU A 104 -12.62 6.67 1.17
N GLY A 105 -12.76 8.00 1.25
CA GLY A 105 -13.05 8.70 2.50
C GLY A 105 -11.84 9.02 3.35
N PHE A 106 -10.61 8.96 2.83
CA PHE A 106 -9.41 9.36 3.59
C PHE A 106 -9.34 10.88 3.83
N HIS A 107 -8.83 11.27 4.99
CA HIS A 107 -8.51 12.65 5.35
C HIS A 107 -7.21 13.13 4.69
N PHE A 108 -7.07 14.44 4.45
CA PHE A 108 -5.85 15.01 3.86
C PHE A 108 -4.58 14.69 4.66
N SER A 109 -4.67 14.66 5.99
CA SER A 109 -3.54 14.27 6.86
C SER A 109 -3.09 12.82 6.64
N GLU A 110 -4.02 11.93 6.31
CA GLU A 110 -3.72 10.51 6.03
C GLU A 110 -3.10 10.36 4.65
N ILE A 111 -3.62 11.11 3.66
CA ILE A 111 -3.07 11.18 2.31
C ILE A 111 -1.66 11.76 2.35
N GLU A 112 -1.41 12.81 3.14
CA GLU A 112 -0.09 13.41 3.31
C GLU A 112 0.94 12.42 3.86
N ARG A 113 0.57 11.63 4.88
CA ARG A 113 1.45 10.59 5.42
C ARG A 113 1.80 9.52 4.40
N GLN A 114 0.86 9.19 3.51
CA GLN A 114 1.00 8.10 2.55
C GLN A 114 1.69 8.50 1.25
N LEU A 115 1.42 9.72 0.78
CA LEU A 115 1.82 10.21 -0.55
C LEU A 115 2.89 11.32 -0.46
N SER A 116 3.24 11.77 0.74
CA SER A 116 4.18 12.86 0.98
C SER A 116 3.79 14.16 0.26
N VAL A 117 2.49 14.37 0.02
CA VAL A 117 1.92 15.62 -0.53
C VAL A 117 1.36 16.44 0.63
N SER A 118 1.77 17.71 0.74
CA SER A 118 1.34 18.53 1.88
C SER A 118 -0.18 18.70 1.94
N SER A 119 -0.77 18.60 3.13
CA SER A 119 -2.20 18.85 3.33
C SER A 119 -2.63 20.25 2.89
N LYS A 120 -1.71 21.22 2.91
CA LYS A 120 -1.97 22.58 2.42
C LYS A 120 -2.19 22.58 0.90
N ASN A 121 -1.33 21.89 0.15
CA ASN A 121 -1.47 21.77 -1.30
C ASN A 121 -2.70 20.96 -1.70
N LEU A 122 -3.00 19.89 -0.95
CA LEU A 122 -4.22 19.10 -1.16
C LEU A 122 -5.48 19.95 -0.98
N ARG A 123 -5.56 20.74 0.09
CA ARG A 123 -6.71 21.64 0.34
C ARG A 123 -6.86 22.75 -0.71
N ALA A 124 -5.76 23.22 -1.29
CA ALA A 124 -5.80 24.25 -2.33
C ALA A 124 -6.33 23.72 -3.67
N ARG A 125 -6.09 22.45 -3.99
CA ARG A 125 -6.44 21.84 -5.28
C ARG A 125 -7.71 20.99 -5.26
N TYR A 126 -8.04 20.39 -4.12
CA TYR A 126 -9.16 19.45 -4.00
C TYR A 126 -10.09 19.86 -2.88
N LYS A 127 -11.38 19.81 -3.15
CA LYS A 127 -12.41 19.96 -2.14
C LYS A 127 -12.96 18.58 -1.82
N ARG A 128 -12.77 18.13 -0.58
CA ARG A 128 -13.05 16.74 -0.19
C ARG A 128 -14.53 16.37 -0.36
N SER A 129 -15.45 17.31 -0.17
CA SER A 129 -16.89 17.10 -0.38
C SER A 129 -17.24 16.65 -1.79
N ASP A 130 -16.42 17.00 -2.79
CA ASP A 130 -16.71 16.71 -4.19
C ASP A 130 -16.41 15.24 -4.53
N TYR A 131 -15.67 14.55 -3.64
CA TYR A 131 -15.21 13.18 -3.85
C TYR A 131 -15.75 12.19 -2.83
N ILE A 132 -16.10 12.61 -1.62
CA ILE A 132 -16.69 11.70 -0.62
C ILE A 132 -18.03 11.21 -1.17
N LYS A 133 -18.07 9.95 -1.59
CA LYS A 133 -19.32 9.22 -1.79
C LYS A 133 -19.70 8.65 -0.44
N ILE A 134 -20.50 9.40 0.32
CA ILE A 134 -21.24 8.79 1.42
C ILE A 134 -22.23 7.86 0.72
N ASN A 135 -22.10 6.55 0.91
CA ASN A 135 -23.15 5.64 0.47
C ASN A 135 -24.46 6.19 1.04
N SER A 136 -25.46 6.39 0.17
CA SER A 136 -26.78 6.80 0.63
C SER A 136 -27.22 5.84 1.73
N LEU A 137 -27.86 6.39 2.77
CA LEU A 137 -28.41 5.56 3.82
C LEU A 137 -29.35 4.52 3.16
N GLU A 138 -29.05 3.24 3.35
CA GLU A 138 -29.92 2.15 2.91
C GLU A 138 -30.46 1.45 4.14
N VAL A 139 -31.73 1.71 4.45
CA VAL A 139 -32.46 1.07 5.53
C VAL A 139 -33.35 -0.02 4.94
N TYR A 140 -33.19 -1.24 5.43
CA TYR A 140 -34.04 -2.37 5.07
C TYR A 140 -34.96 -2.70 6.24
N ASP A 141 -36.23 -2.98 5.96
CA ASP A 141 -37.10 -3.55 6.99
C ASP A 141 -36.83 -5.06 7.11
N LYS A 142 -36.77 -5.54 8.35
CA LYS A 142 -36.49 -6.94 8.65
C LYS A 142 -37.61 -7.87 8.14
N GLN A 143 -38.86 -7.40 8.14
CA GLN A 143 -40.01 -8.17 7.65
C GLN A 143 -39.97 -8.27 6.12
N ASP A 144 -39.71 -7.15 5.44
CA ASP A 144 -39.55 -7.13 3.98
C ASP A 144 -38.44 -8.11 3.55
N LEU A 145 -37.29 -8.10 4.24
CA LEU A 145 -36.20 -9.04 3.97
C LEU A 145 -36.57 -10.51 4.23
N SER A 146 -37.35 -10.81 5.28
CA SER A 146 -37.80 -12.18 5.55
C SER A 146 -38.80 -12.69 4.50
N ASP A 147 -39.58 -11.79 3.93
CA ASP A 147 -40.57 -12.08 2.89
C ASP A 147 -39.95 -12.06 1.47
N GLY A 148 -38.65 -11.80 1.37
CA GLY A 148 -37.89 -11.80 0.11
C GLY A 148 -37.93 -10.48 -0.66
N TYR A 149 -38.46 -9.41 -0.08
CA TYR A 149 -38.49 -8.06 -0.67
C TYR A 149 -37.25 -7.25 -0.25
N MET A 150 -36.46 -6.83 -1.25
CA MET A 150 -35.25 -6.02 -1.03
C MET A 150 -35.46 -4.57 -1.52
N MET A 151 -36.32 -3.82 -0.84
CA MET A 151 -36.52 -2.39 -1.11
C MET A 151 -35.85 -1.55 -0.01
N ALA A 152 -34.77 -0.85 -0.39
CA ALA A 152 -34.08 0.07 0.51
C ALA A 152 -34.87 1.38 0.68
N LYS A 153 -34.90 1.89 1.91
CA LYS A 153 -35.40 3.22 2.25
C LYS A 153 -34.23 4.14 2.58
N ASP A 154 -34.35 5.42 2.24
CA ASP A 154 -33.35 6.46 2.49
C ASP A 154 -33.54 7.19 3.83
N TYR A 155 -34.48 6.73 4.66
CA TYR A 155 -34.79 7.27 5.98
C TYR A 155 -35.04 6.17 7.03
N ILE A 156 -34.83 6.50 8.30
CA ILE A 156 -35.21 5.64 9.44
C ILE A 156 -36.66 5.96 9.81
N PRO A 157 -37.60 4.99 9.79
CA PRO A 157 -38.98 5.25 10.18
C PRO A 157 -39.08 5.72 11.65
N GLU A 158 -39.74 6.87 11.87
CA GLU A 158 -39.87 7.52 13.20
C GLU A 158 -40.51 6.61 14.27
N THR A 159 -41.36 5.66 13.85
CA THR A 159 -42.06 4.73 14.75
C THR A 159 -41.14 3.79 15.53
N LYS A 160 -39.85 3.68 15.15
CA LYS A 160 -38.84 2.86 15.86
C LYS A 160 -37.81 3.69 16.64
N MET A 161 -37.96 5.02 16.72
CA MET A 161 -37.06 5.90 17.50
C MET A 161 -37.56 6.20 18.93
N ILE A 162 -38.71 5.64 19.33
CA ILE A 162 -39.23 5.77 20.70
C ILE A 162 -38.55 4.71 21.57
N LYS A 163 -37.79 5.17 22.57
CA LYS A 163 -37.23 4.35 23.65
C LYS A 163 -38.28 3.94 24.66
#